data_AF-A0A929PI22-F1
#
_entry.id   AF-A0A929PI22-F1
#
_cell.length_a   1.000
_cell.length_b   1.000
_cell.length_c   1.000
_cell.angle_alpha   90.00
_cell.angle_beta   90.00
_cell.angle_gamma   90.00
#
_symmetry.space_group_name_H-M   'P 1'
#
loop_
_entity.id
_entity.type
_entity.pdbx_description
1 polymer ?
#
loop_
_entity_poly.entity_id
_entity_poly.type
_entity_poly.pdbx_seq_one_letter_code
_entity_poly.pdbx_strand_id
1 'polypeptide(L)'
;EYDTWYGNSEEHTTPLEGGNVFPLSKNILLIGLNERTHAQTILTIAQNMMKQSELTDVLVLQFNNTKLTKGDLGFYVHVDTFFTMVDYDAFLFYPDIEDSLNVFHLWKDDGGTIKTSKESNLFEAFKKVLKLKSIRIIKVGGDDPIRS
;
A
#
# COMPACT_ATOMS: atom_id res chain seq x y z
N GLU A 1 1.43 -21.76 -17.04
CA GLU A 1 2.42 -21.63 -15.94
C GLU A 1 2.49 -20.16 -15.53
N TYR A 2 2.85 -19.90 -14.27
CA TYR A 2 3.11 -18.55 -13.77
C TYR A 2 4.62 -18.41 -13.55
N ASP A 3 5.20 -17.32 -14.04
CA ASP A 3 6.57 -16.97 -13.68
C ASP A 3 6.63 -16.65 -12.19
N THR A 4 7.40 -17.45 -11.44
CA THR A 4 7.51 -17.34 -9.99
C THR A 4 8.86 -16.77 -9.61
N TRP A 5 8.86 -15.67 -8.86
CA TRP A 5 10.06 -15.04 -8.31
C TRP A 5 10.12 -15.30 -6.81
N TYR A 6 11.18 -15.98 -6.36
CA TYR A 6 11.36 -16.36 -4.95
C TYR A 6 12.10 -15.33 -4.11
N GLY A 7 12.61 -14.25 -4.70
CA GLY A 7 13.34 -13.24 -3.95
C GLY A 7 14.66 -13.72 -3.34
N ASN A 8 15.14 -14.94 -3.60
CA ASN A 8 16.33 -15.51 -2.94
C ASN A 8 17.65 -15.26 -3.71
N SER A 9 17.81 -14.12 -4.39
CA SER A 9 19.11 -13.75 -4.95
C SER A 9 19.97 -13.07 -3.88
N GLU A 10 21.29 -13.12 -4.03
CA GLU A 10 22.23 -12.42 -3.13
C GLU A 10 21.98 -10.89 -3.07
N GLU A 11 21.29 -10.33 -4.07
CA GLU A 11 20.97 -8.90 -4.17
C GLU A 11 19.74 -8.50 -3.35
N HIS A 12 18.86 -9.45 -3.00
CA HIS A 12 17.62 -9.18 -2.25
C HIS A 12 17.85 -9.33 -0.75
N THR A 13 18.42 -8.30 -0.15
CA THR A 13 18.86 -8.32 1.26
C THR A 13 17.87 -7.70 2.23
N THR A 14 16.75 -7.16 1.74
CA THR A 14 15.80 -6.38 2.55
C THR A 14 14.45 -7.11 2.72
N PRO A 15 13.79 -6.98 3.88
CA PRO A 15 12.61 -7.78 4.20
C PRO A 15 11.36 -7.38 3.41
N LEU A 16 10.41 -8.32 3.37
CA LEU A 16 9.03 -8.19 2.88
C LEU A 16 8.14 -9.10 3.72
N GLU A 17 6.99 -8.61 4.17
CA GLU A 17 5.97 -9.43 4.83
C GLU A 17 4.66 -9.36 4.07
N GLY A 18 3.98 -10.50 3.93
CA GLY A 18 2.79 -10.65 3.09
C GLY A 18 1.63 -9.72 3.50
N GLY A 19 1.48 -9.44 4.80
CA GLY A 19 0.44 -8.52 5.29
C GLY A 19 0.62 -7.07 4.82
N ASN A 20 1.82 -6.70 4.33
CA ASN A 20 2.05 -5.41 3.70
C ASN A 20 1.78 -5.40 2.20
N VAL A 21 1.51 -6.54 1.55
CA VAL A 21 1.36 -6.63 0.09
C VAL A 21 -0.10 -6.91 -0.25
N PHE A 22 -0.79 -5.94 -0.85
CA PHE A 22 -2.22 -6.00 -1.07
C PHE A 22 -2.57 -5.74 -2.55
N PRO A 23 -2.78 -6.79 -3.36
CA PRO A 23 -3.21 -6.65 -4.75
C PRO A 23 -4.64 -6.08 -4.82
N LEU A 24 -4.79 -4.83 -5.27
CA LEU A 24 -6.10 -4.19 -5.39
C LEU A 24 -6.81 -4.58 -6.69
N SER A 25 -6.03 -4.85 -7.74
CA SER A 25 -6.52 -5.37 -9.01
C SER A 25 -5.37 -6.00 -9.78
N LYS A 26 -5.65 -6.51 -10.99
CA LYS A 26 -4.62 -7.07 -11.88
C LYS A 26 -3.48 -6.10 -12.22
N ASN A 27 -3.74 -4.80 -12.20
CA ASN A 27 -2.79 -3.77 -12.60
C ASN A 27 -2.38 -2.82 -11.46
N ILE A 28 -2.89 -3.03 -10.24
CA ILE A 28 -2.68 -2.12 -9.11
C ILE A 28 -2.28 -2.91 -7.87
N LEU A 29 -1.16 -2.53 -7.27
CA LEU A 29 -0.66 -3.10 -6.03
C LEU A 29 -0.55 -2.02 -4.95
N LEU A 30 -0.98 -2.33 -3.73
CA LEU A 30 -0.77 -1.51 -2.55
C LEU A 30 0.30 -2.16 -1.68
N ILE A 31 1.33 -1.42 -1.27
CA ILE A 31 2.41 -1.94 -0.42
C ILE A 31 2.66 -1.05 0.79
N GLY A 32 2.69 -1.65 1.98
CA GLY A 32 3.13 -0.98 3.22
C GLY A 32 4.65 -0.83 3.26
N LEU A 33 5.12 0.36 3.59
CA LEU A 33 6.52 0.68 3.87
C LEU A 33 6.69 0.89 5.37
N ASN A 34 7.36 -0.07 6.00
CA ASN A 34 7.67 -0.10 7.44
C ASN A 34 8.94 -0.92 7.69
N GLU A 35 9.28 -1.19 8.95
CA GLU A 35 10.45 -1.96 9.37
C GLU A 35 10.48 -3.41 8.85
N ARG A 36 9.33 -3.94 8.40
CA ARG A 36 9.19 -5.28 7.81
C ARG A 36 9.14 -5.27 6.29
N THR A 37 9.01 -4.11 5.66
CA THR A 37 8.95 -4.00 4.19
C THR A 37 9.64 -2.71 3.75
N HIS A 38 10.86 -2.87 3.23
CA HIS A 38 11.74 -1.76 2.90
C HIS A 38 11.47 -1.17 1.50
N ALA A 39 11.78 0.11 1.32
CA ALA A 39 11.67 0.82 0.05
C ALA A 39 12.42 0.14 -1.10
N GLN A 40 13.60 -0.43 -0.83
CA GLN A 40 14.39 -1.15 -1.84
C GLN A 40 13.65 -2.40 -2.35
N THR A 41 13.01 -3.16 -1.46
CA THR A 41 12.20 -4.31 -1.84
C THR A 41 11.00 -3.88 -2.68
N ILE A 42 10.31 -2.81 -2.28
CA ILE A 42 9.16 -2.25 -3.01
C ILE A 42 9.55 -1.86 -4.43
N LEU A 43 10.67 -1.16 -4.61
CA LEU A 43 11.16 -0.76 -5.94
C LEU A 43 11.51 -1.97 -6.80
N THR A 44 12.13 -2.99 -6.21
CA THR A 44 12.48 -4.24 -6.91
C THR A 44 11.22 -4.96 -7.38
N ILE A 45 10.20 -5.08 -6.52
CA ILE A 45 8.89 -5.65 -6.86
C ILE A 45 8.25 -4.87 -8.00
N ALA A 46 8.17 -3.54 -7.88
CA ALA A 46 7.58 -2.68 -8.90
C ALA A 46 8.28 -2.85 -10.26
N GLN A 47 9.62 -2.83 -10.29
CA GLN A 47 10.39 -2.99 -11.52
C GLN A 47 10.19 -4.36 -12.18
N ASN A 48 10.22 -5.44 -11.40
CA ASN A 48 10.07 -6.78 -11.94
C ASN A 48 8.64 -7.03 -12.43
N MET A 49 7.65 -6.70 -11.60
CA MET A 49 6.24 -6.92 -11.94
C MET A 49 5.79 -6.01 -13.10
N MET A 50 6.18 -4.74 -13.16
CA MET A 50 5.83 -3.85 -14.28
C MET A 50 6.54 -4.22 -15.60
N LYS A 51 7.53 -5.12 -15.56
CA LYS A 51 8.17 -5.68 -16.76
C LYS A 51 7.53 -6.99 -17.20
N GLN A 52 7.04 -7.79 -16.25
CA GLN A 52 6.64 -9.19 -16.47
C GLN A 52 5.12 -9.44 -16.33
N SER A 53 4.34 -8.43 -15.94
CA SER A 53 2.90 -8.55 -15.68
C SER A 53 2.11 -7.33 -16.15
N GLU A 54 0.79 -7.35 -15.91
CA GLU A 54 -0.11 -6.24 -16.19
C GLU A 54 -0.04 -5.10 -15.13
N LEU A 55 0.86 -5.20 -14.14
CA LEU A 55 1.04 -4.17 -13.13
C LEU A 55 1.45 -2.84 -13.76
N THR A 56 0.62 -1.80 -13.55
CA THR A 56 0.89 -0.43 -14.02
C THR A 56 1.12 0.54 -12.87
N ASP A 57 0.54 0.27 -11.71
CA ASP A 57 0.47 1.20 -10.58
C ASP A 57 0.83 0.50 -9.26
N VAL A 58 1.70 1.13 -8.48
CA VAL A 58 1.99 0.74 -7.10
C VAL A 58 1.72 1.91 -6.18
N LEU A 59 0.80 1.74 -5.23
CA LEU A 59 0.61 2.67 -4.13
C LEU A 59 1.45 2.21 -2.94
N VAL A 60 2.20 3.12 -2.34
CA VAL A 60 3.06 2.85 -1.19
C VAL A 60 2.54 3.62 0.02
N LEU A 61 2.24 2.90 1.11
CA LEU A 61 1.79 3.47 2.38
C LEU A 61 2.94 3.53 3.36
N GLN A 62 3.38 4.73 3.69
CA GLN A 62 4.40 4.95 4.70
C GLN A 62 3.77 5.58 5.95
N PHE A 63 3.99 4.96 7.10
CA PHE A 63 3.63 5.58 8.37
C PHE A 63 4.57 6.74 8.70
N ASN A 64 3.98 7.89 9.00
CA ASN A 64 4.67 9.05 9.53
C ASN A 64 4.75 8.90 11.06
N ASN A 65 5.84 8.31 11.53
CA ASN A 65 6.12 8.02 12.94
C ASN A 65 6.17 9.24 13.87
N THR A 66 6.04 10.47 13.36
CA THR A 66 5.99 11.68 14.21
C THR A 66 4.72 11.79 15.05
N LYS A 67 3.64 11.05 14.69
CA LYS A 67 2.33 11.13 15.36
C LYS A 67 1.98 9.92 16.24
N LEU A 68 2.76 8.84 16.17
CA LEU A 68 2.49 7.57 16.88
C LEU A 68 3.67 7.28 17.81
N THR A 69 3.40 7.05 19.10
CA THR A 69 4.44 6.74 20.09
C THR A 69 4.76 5.24 20.08
N LYS A 70 5.99 4.86 20.48
CA LYS A 70 6.49 3.47 20.45
C LYS A 70 5.65 2.44 21.22
N GLY A 71 4.64 2.86 21.99
CA GLY A 71 3.69 2.01 22.69
C GLY A 71 2.29 1.94 22.08
N ASP A 72 1.98 2.80 21.10
CA ASP A 72 0.74 2.71 20.33
C ASP A 72 0.86 1.53 19.36
N LEU A 73 -0.25 0.86 19.03
CA LEU A 73 -0.27 -0.31 18.13
C LEU A 73 0.49 -0.09 16.79
N GLY A 74 0.76 1.16 16.42
CA GLY A 74 1.19 1.68 15.12
C GLY A 74 2.60 1.36 14.60
N PHE A 75 3.48 0.68 15.35
CA PHE A 75 4.80 0.32 14.79
C PHE A 75 4.84 -1.01 14.06
N TYR A 76 3.75 -1.79 14.09
CA TYR A 76 3.78 -3.18 13.61
C TYR A 76 2.52 -3.60 12.85
N VAL A 77 1.71 -2.61 12.45
CA VAL A 77 0.42 -2.82 11.79
C VAL A 77 0.71 -3.02 10.32
N HIS A 78 0.66 -4.27 9.88
CA HIS A 78 0.61 -4.57 8.46
C HIS A 78 -0.60 -3.89 7.82
N VAL A 79 -0.53 -3.66 6.51
CA VAL A 79 -1.64 -3.01 5.79
C VAL A 79 -2.95 -3.75 6.01
N ASP A 80 -2.94 -5.08 5.98
CA ASP A 80 -4.11 -5.93 6.21
C ASP A 80 -4.81 -5.71 7.56
N THR A 81 -4.07 -5.32 8.61
CA THR A 81 -4.62 -5.13 9.96
C THR A 81 -5.41 -3.83 10.14
N PHE A 82 -5.21 -2.82 9.29
CA PHE A 82 -5.98 -1.58 9.32
C PHE A 82 -6.81 -1.34 8.05
N PHE A 83 -6.61 -2.13 7.01
CA PHE A 83 -7.21 -1.95 5.70
C PHE A 83 -7.56 -3.30 5.05
N THR A 84 -8.75 -3.40 4.46
CA THR A 84 -9.13 -4.55 3.63
C THR A 84 -10.14 -4.12 2.56
N MET A 85 -9.91 -4.48 1.30
CA MET A 85 -10.90 -4.34 0.24
C MET A 85 -11.98 -5.43 0.37
N VAL A 86 -13.25 -5.03 0.43
CA VAL A 86 -14.39 -5.94 0.64
C VAL A 86 -15.36 -5.97 -0.55
N ASP A 87 -15.25 -5.00 -1.46
CA ASP A 87 -15.98 -4.94 -2.73
C ASP A 87 -15.18 -4.10 -3.73
N TYR A 88 -15.61 -4.04 -4.99
CA TYR A 88 -14.94 -3.28 -6.06
C TYR A 88 -14.69 -1.80 -5.70
N ASP A 89 -15.63 -1.18 -4.99
CA ASP A 89 -15.56 0.20 -4.54
C ASP A 89 -15.62 0.34 -3.01
N ALA A 90 -15.52 -0.75 -2.24
CA ALA A 90 -15.69 -0.73 -0.78
C ALA A 90 -14.48 -1.25 -0.01
N PHE A 91 -14.12 -0.53 1.04
CA PHE A 91 -12.94 -0.79 1.86
C PHE A 91 -13.28 -0.71 3.35
N LEU A 92 -12.87 -1.71 4.11
CA LEU A 92 -12.81 -1.67 5.56
C LEU A 92 -11.54 -0.91 5.97
N PHE A 93 -11.66 0.07 6.85
CA PHE A 93 -10.53 0.93 7.22
C PHE A 93 -10.59 1.38 8.68
N TYR A 94 -9.44 1.39 9.36
CA TYR A 94 -9.28 1.93 10.70
C TYR A 94 -8.97 3.44 10.63
N PRO A 95 -9.90 4.34 11.04
CA PRO A 95 -9.81 5.76 10.74
C PRO A 95 -8.64 6.49 11.40
N ASP A 96 -8.22 6.09 12.61
CA ASP A 96 -7.27 6.88 13.42
C ASP A 96 -5.85 6.93 12.84
N ILE A 97 -5.56 6.10 11.84
CA ILE A 97 -4.25 6.08 11.19
C ILE A 97 -4.18 6.96 9.94
N GLU A 98 -5.30 7.47 9.42
CA GLU A 98 -5.36 8.18 8.13
C GLU A 98 -4.39 9.36 8.07
N ASP A 99 -4.45 10.21 9.09
CA ASP A 99 -3.61 11.41 9.22
C ASP A 99 -2.11 11.12 9.43
N SER A 100 -1.79 9.86 9.69
CA SER A 100 -0.42 9.38 9.87
C SER A 100 0.14 8.70 8.62
N LEU A 101 -0.65 8.55 7.54
CA LEU A 101 -0.17 7.94 6.30
C LEU A 101 0.39 8.99 5.32
N ASN A 102 1.60 8.73 4.85
CA ASN A 102 2.09 9.27 3.59
C ASN A 102 1.79 8.26 2.49
N VAL A 103 1.21 8.71 1.39
CA VAL A 103 0.89 7.88 0.23
C VAL A 103 1.75 8.29 -0.94
N PHE A 104 2.45 7.33 -1.54
CA PHE A 104 3.22 7.55 -2.77
C PHE A 104 2.66 6.69 -3.90
N HIS A 105 2.61 7.25 -5.09
CA HIS A 105 2.20 6.55 -6.31
C HIS A 105 3.42 6.35 -7.20
N LEU A 106 3.71 5.10 -7.51
CA LEU A 106 4.72 4.68 -8.48
C LEU A 106 4.02 4.15 -9.72
N TRP A 107 4.45 4.59 -10.90
CA TRP A 107 3.92 4.11 -12.18
C TRP A 107 5.02 4.04 -13.23
N LYS A 108 4.78 3.24 -14.27
CA LYS A 108 5.66 3.12 -15.43
C LYS A 108 5.25 4.15 -16.49
N ASP A 109 6.18 4.97 -16.96
CA ASP A 109 5.95 5.83 -18.12
C ASP A 109 6.07 5.06 -19.44
N ASP A 110 5.71 5.70 -20.56
CA ASP A 110 5.77 5.09 -21.90
C ASP A 110 7.20 4.67 -22.29
N GLY A 111 8.22 5.28 -21.69
CA GLY A 111 9.63 4.95 -21.87
C GLY A 111 10.11 3.79 -20.98
N GLY A 112 9.24 3.20 -20.17
CA GLY A 112 9.56 2.11 -19.26
C GLY A 112 10.28 2.54 -17.98
N THR A 113 10.39 3.84 -17.72
CA THR A 113 10.98 4.38 -16.50
C THR A 113 9.92 4.46 -15.40
N ILE A 114 10.29 4.02 -14.19
CA ILE A 114 9.41 4.20 -13.02
C ILE A 114 9.47 5.66 -12.58
N LYS A 115 8.30 6.28 -12.50
CA LYS A 115 8.08 7.59 -11.89
C LYS A 115 7.47 7.41 -10.51
N THR A 116 7.62 8.42 -9.66
CA THR A 116 7.06 8.46 -8.32
C THR A 116 6.52 9.85 -8.01
N SER A 117 5.41 9.91 -7.28
CA SER A 117 4.86 11.15 -6.75
C SER A 117 4.19 10.93 -5.40
N LYS A 118 4.09 11.97 -4.58
CA LYS A 118 3.32 11.91 -3.34
C LYS A 118 1.86 12.27 -3.64
N GLU A 119 0.95 11.44 -3.16
CA GLU A 119 -0.49 11.69 -3.25
C GLU A 119 -0.99 12.52 -2.06
N SER A 120 -2.15 13.16 -2.23
CA SER A 120 -2.75 14.03 -1.22
C SER A 120 -3.26 13.24 -0.02
N ASN A 121 -3.99 12.15 -0.25
CA ASN A 121 -4.42 11.19 0.75
C ASN A 121 -4.71 9.82 0.09
N LEU A 122 -4.94 8.81 0.92
CA LEU A 122 -5.19 7.43 0.48
C LEU A 122 -6.43 7.28 -0.39
N PHE A 123 -7.53 7.95 -0.03
CA PHE A 123 -8.81 7.78 -0.69
C PHE A 123 -8.86 8.43 -2.07
N GLU A 124 -8.23 9.60 -2.22
CA GLU A 124 -8.04 10.22 -3.53
C GLU A 124 -7.12 9.37 -4.41
N ALA A 125 -6.05 8.81 -3.83
CA ALA A 125 -5.17 7.89 -4.54
C ALA A 125 -5.94 6.65 -5.05
N PHE A 126 -6.77 6.03 -4.22
CA PHE A 126 -7.63 4.91 -4.62
C PHE A 126 -8.58 5.27 -5.75
N LYS A 127 -9.32 6.38 -5.63
CA LYS A 127 -10.21 6.83 -6.72
C LYS A 127 -9.45 7.03 -8.03
N LYS A 128 -8.26 7.64 -7.97
CA LYS A 128 -7.39 7.88 -9.13
C LYS A 128 -6.94 6.57 -9.78
N VAL A 129 -6.33 5.65 -9.03
CA VAL A 129 -5.76 4.41 -9.61
C VAL A 129 -6.84 3.42 -10.02
N LEU A 130 -7.91 3.29 -9.24
CA LEU A 130 -9.05 2.39 -9.54
C LEU A 130 -10.00 2.98 -10.59
N LYS A 131 -9.82 4.25 -10.96
CA LYS A 131 -10.68 5.00 -11.90
C LYS A 131 -12.14 5.06 -11.44
N LEU A 132 -12.33 5.27 -10.14
CA LEU A 132 -13.65 5.34 -9.50
C LEU A 132 -14.04 6.79 -9.24
N LYS A 133 -15.32 7.10 -9.48
CA LYS A 133 -15.88 8.41 -9.11
C LYS A 133 -16.01 8.58 -7.60
N SER A 134 -16.27 7.48 -6.90
CA SER A 134 -16.46 7.42 -5.45
C SER A 134 -16.03 6.07 -4.92
N ILE A 135 -15.70 6.01 -3.63
CA ILE A 135 -15.44 4.79 -2.88
C ILE A 135 -16.25 4.80 -1.59
N ARG A 136 -16.59 3.62 -1.07
CA ARG A 136 -17.27 3.40 0.20
C ARG A 136 -16.24 3.00 1.25
N ILE A 137 -16.05 3.84 2.26
CA ILE A 137 -15.18 3.52 3.40
C ILE A 137 -16.05 3.07 4.57
N ILE A 138 -15.88 1.81 4.98
CA ILE A 138 -16.51 1.22 6.16
C ILE A 138 -15.52 1.37 7.31
N LYS A 139 -15.81 2.28 8.24
CA LYS A 139 -14.93 2.56 9.38
C LYS A 139 -15.04 1.46 10.43
N VAL A 140 -13.91 0.86 10.80
CA VAL A 140 -13.84 -0.16 11.86
C VAL A 140 -14.01 0.49 13.22
N GLY A 141 -15.00 0.01 13.98
CA GLY A 141 -15.28 0.47 15.35
C GLY A 141 -16.35 1.56 15.47
N GLY A 142 -17.03 1.93 14.37
CA GLY A 142 -18.23 2.78 14.41
C GLY A 142 -18.03 4.14 15.05
N ASP A 143 -19.12 4.72 15.58
CA ASP A 143 -19.15 6.01 16.31
C ASP A 143 -18.89 5.82 17.83
N ASP A 144 -18.12 4.81 18.22
CA ASP A 144 -17.98 4.42 19.64
C ASP A 144 -17.39 5.58 20.48
N PRO A 145 -18.15 6.11 21.46
CA PRO A 145 -17.75 7.27 22.26
C PRO A 145 -16.55 7.01 23.19
N ILE A 146 -16.07 5.77 23.32
CA ILE A 146 -14.84 5.46 24.07
C ILE A 146 -13.58 5.91 23.29
N ARG A 147 -13.70 6.25 22.00
CA ARG A 147 -12.60 6.67 21.13
C ARG A 147 -12.46 8.19 20.92
N SER A 148 -13.28 9.02 21.56
CA SER A 148 -13.19 10.50 21.47
C SER A 148 -12.39 11.14 22.60
#